data_AF-A0A821HLR0-F1
#
_entry.id   AF-A0A821HLR0-F1
#
_cell.length_a   1.000
_cell.length_b   1.000
_cell.length_c   1.000
_cell.angle_alpha   90.00
_cell.angle_beta   90.00
_cell.angle_gamma   90.00
#
_symmetry.space_group_name_H-M   'P 1'
#
loop_
_entity.id
_entity.type
_entity.pdbx_description
1 polymer ?
#
loop_
_entity_poly.entity_id
_entity_poly.type
_entity_poly.pdbx_seq_one_letter_code
_entity_poly.pdbx_strand_id
1 'polypeptide(L)'
;MANNDEYESFLQTHEFQLLVNNIPKHFYRRLYEKMKNEIFDSGSYFQLCPVDDDDDDLERIYNPERRYYVSTLEDVVLDPNNDENAIFLIDHAWTYRIKDARSNLMNIPNLYERMASLMNVDAET
;
A
#
# COMPACT_ATOMS: atom_id res chain seq x y z
N MET A 1 16.32 -12.49 -10.24
CA MET A 1 17.34 -12.26 -9.19
C MET A 1 17.83 -10.85 -9.36
N ALA A 2 17.47 -9.93 -8.46
CA ALA A 2 17.99 -8.57 -8.56
C ALA A 2 19.52 -8.59 -8.46
N ASN A 3 20.19 -7.80 -9.29
CA ASN A 3 21.64 -7.71 -9.27
C ASN A 3 22.07 -7.27 -7.86
N ASN A 4 22.94 -8.04 -7.20
CA ASN A 4 23.26 -7.81 -5.79
C ASN A 4 23.83 -6.40 -5.57
N ASP A 5 24.57 -5.89 -6.55
CA ASP A 5 25.15 -4.55 -6.55
C ASP A 5 24.11 -3.42 -6.42
N GLU A 6 22.96 -3.58 -7.07
CA GLU A 6 21.90 -2.55 -7.02
C GLU A 6 21.19 -2.54 -5.67
N TYR A 7 21.04 -3.71 -5.04
CA TYR A 7 20.50 -3.79 -3.69
C TYR A 7 21.45 -3.18 -2.65
N GLU A 8 22.75 -3.43 -2.78
CA GLU A 8 23.75 -2.80 -1.90
C GLU A 8 23.72 -1.28 -2.06
N SER A 9 23.59 -0.77 -3.29
CA SER A 9 23.42 0.67 -3.54
C SER A 9 22.14 1.22 -2.89
N PHE A 10 21.04 0.46 -2.94
CA PHE A 10 19.80 0.82 -2.25
C PHE A 10 20.01 0.90 -0.73
N LEU A 11 20.64 -0.10 -0.11
CA LEU A 11 20.92 -0.09 1.32
C LEU A 11 21.83 1.09 1.71
N GLN A 12 22.90 1.33 0.95
CA GLN A 12 23.81 2.44 1.22
C GLN A 12 23.08 3.80 1.23
N THR A 13 22.03 3.95 0.41
CA THR A 13 21.25 5.19 0.31
C THR A 13 20.16 5.28 1.37
N HIS A 14 19.47 4.17 1.65
CA HIS A 14 18.20 4.17 2.39
C HIS A 14 18.26 3.52 3.79
N GLU A 15 19.36 2.85 4.17
CA GLU A 15 19.45 2.12 5.45
C GLU A 15 19.09 2.99 6.65
N PHE A 16 19.55 4.24 6.68
CA PHE A 16 19.19 5.18 7.76
C PHE A 16 17.69 5.43 7.83
N GLN A 17 17.01 5.59 6.69
CA GLN A 17 15.57 5.80 6.63
C GLN A 17 14.82 4.55 7.11
N LEU A 18 15.26 3.36 6.72
CA LEU A 18 14.66 2.10 7.14
C LEU A 18 14.80 1.89 8.65
N LEU A 19 15.97 2.19 9.21
CA LEU A 19 16.24 2.09 10.65
C LEU A 19 15.40 3.07 11.47
N VAL A 20 15.36 4.36 11.10
CA VAL A 20 14.59 5.38 11.85
C VAL A 20 13.08 5.11 11.82
N ASN A 21 12.58 4.48 10.75
CA ASN A 21 11.18 4.05 10.66
C ASN A 21 10.91 2.66 11.27
N ASN A 22 11.89 2.06 11.95
CA ASN A 22 11.79 0.74 12.57
C ASN A 22 11.34 -0.36 11.61
N ILE A 23 11.76 -0.32 10.35
CA ILE A 23 11.49 -1.40 9.39
C ILE A 23 12.41 -2.58 9.72
N PRO A 24 11.88 -3.79 9.97
CA PRO A 24 12.72 -4.97 10.19
C PRO A 24 13.59 -5.34 8.98
N LYS A 25 14.84 -5.78 9.24
CA LYS A 25 15.83 -6.07 8.20
C LYS A 25 15.41 -7.12 7.18
N HIS A 26 14.61 -8.11 7.60
CA HIS A 26 14.13 -9.17 6.70
C HIS A 26 13.20 -8.63 5.60
N PHE A 27 12.61 -7.44 5.79
CA PHE A 27 11.83 -6.78 4.76
C PHE A 27 12.65 -6.00 3.74
N TYR A 28 13.93 -5.69 3.99
CA TYR A 28 14.69 -4.75 3.18
C TYR A 28 14.83 -5.21 1.73
N ARG A 29 15.12 -6.49 1.54
CA ARG A 29 15.22 -7.09 0.20
C ARG A 29 13.88 -7.02 -0.51
N ARG A 30 12.80 -7.45 0.14
CA ARG A 30 11.47 -7.43 -0.47
C ARG A 30 11.01 -6.02 -0.79
N LEU A 31 11.23 -5.07 0.11
CA LEU A 31 10.91 -3.66 -0.11
C LEU A 31 11.63 -3.11 -1.33
N TYR A 32 12.94 -3.35 -1.44
CA TYR A 32 13.71 -2.97 -2.62
C TYR A 32 13.16 -3.59 -3.90
N GLU A 33 12.83 -4.89 -3.89
CA GLU A 33 12.24 -5.57 -5.05
C GLU A 33 10.89 -4.97 -5.45
N LYS A 34 10.04 -4.66 -4.47
CA LYS A 34 8.76 -4.00 -4.74
C LYS A 34 8.98 -2.59 -5.29
N MET A 35 9.93 -1.82 -4.76
CA MET A 35 10.21 -0.46 -5.23
C MET A 35 10.79 -0.45 -6.64
N LYS A 36 11.77 -1.32 -6.91
CA LYS A 36 12.44 -1.41 -8.21
C LYS A 36 11.48 -1.82 -9.33
N ASN A 37 10.56 -2.74 -9.03
CA ASN A 37 9.64 -3.29 -10.02
C ASN A 37 8.24 -2.67 -9.93
N GLU A 38 8.06 -1.61 -9.14
CA GLU A 38 6.78 -0.91 -8.95
C GLU A 38 5.62 -1.88 -8.58
N ILE A 39 5.89 -2.80 -7.65
CA ILE A 39 4.92 -3.79 -7.19
C ILE A 39 4.04 -3.18 -6.10
N PHE A 40 2.81 -2.86 -6.47
CA PHE A 40 1.76 -2.33 -5.61
C PHE A 40 0.66 -3.38 -5.42
N ASP A 41 0.88 -4.31 -4.50
CA ASP A 41 0.04 -5.48 -4.28
C ASP A 41 -0.91 -5.36 -3.09
N SER A 42 -0.94 -4.21 -2.39
CA SER A 42 -1.78 -4.01 -1.19
C SER A 42 -3.25 -4.38 -1.39
N GLY A 43 -3.84 -4.04 -2.54
CA GLY A 43 -5.23 -4.36 -2.88
C GLY A 43 -5.54 -5.86 -3.00
N SER A 44 -4.54 -6.74 -2.99
CA SER A 44 -4.71 -8.20 -2.89
C SER A 44 -4.69 -8.72 -1.45
N TYR A 45 -4.46 -7.86 -0.45
CA TYR A 45 -4.34 -8.22 0.96
C TYR A 45 -5.33 -7.46 1.84
N PHE A 46 -5.54 -6.19 1.53
CA PHE A 46 -6.45 -5.33 2.29
C PHE A 46 -7.02 -4.22 1.41
N GLN A 47 -8.13 -3.65 1.88
CA GLN A 47 -8.82 -2.54 1.26
C GLN A 47 -9.08 -1.44 2.28
N LEU A 48 -9.30 -0.23 1.77
CA LEU A 48 -9.74 0.91 2.54
C LEU A 48 -11.24 1.09 2.30
N CYS A 49 -12.02 0.69 3.30
CA CYS A 49 -13.48 0.69 3.24
C CYS A 49 -14.02 1.98 3.86
N PRO A 50 -15.06 2.60 3.26
CA PRO A 50 -15.74 3.70 3.92
C PRO A 50 -16.40 3.20 5.22
N VAL A 51 -16.43 4.05 6.26
CA VAL A 51 -17.26 3.83 7.44
C VAL A 51 -18.69 4.14 7.01
N ASP A 52 -19.57 3.14 7.05
CA ASP A 52 -20.99 3.35 6.80
C ASP A 52 -21.62 4.02 8.03
N ASP A 53 -22.43 5.07 7.80
CA ASP A 53 -23.10 5.83 8.87
C ASP A 53 -24.10 4.95 9.67
N ASP A 54 -24.45 3.75 9.17
CA ASP A 54 -25.35 2.79 9.80
C ASP A 54 -24.62 1.71 10.65
N ASP A 55 -23.28 1.70 10.66
CA ASP A 55 -22.47 0.74 11.43
C ASP A 55 -22.00 1.35 12.76
N ASP A 56 -22.92 1.38 13.73
CA ASP A 56 -22.77 1.94 15.09
C ASP A 56 -21.49 1.45 15.82
N ASP A 57 -21.00 0.25 15.50
CA ASP A 57 -19.83 -0.35 16.14
C ASP A 57 -18.51 0.18 15.55
N LEU A 58 -18.47 0.49 14.25
CA LEU A 58 -17.30 1.09 13.58
C LEU A 58 -17.25 2.61 13.76
N GLU A 59 -18.40 3.29 13.79
CA GLU A 59 -18.50 4.74 13.99
C GLU A 59 -17.93 5.17 15.37
N ARG A 60 -18.04 4.30 16.37
CA ARG A 60 -17.56 4.57 17.74
C ARG A 60 -16.05 4.44 17.93
N ILE A 61 -15.39 3.62 17.11
CA ILE A 61 -13.94 3.35 17.21
C ILE A 61 -13.15 4.34 16.35
N TYR A 62 -13.68 4.72 15.20
CA TYR A 62 -13.01 5.57 14.24
C TYR A 62 -13.52 7.01 14.32
N ASN A 63 -12.59 7.91 14.64
CA ASN A 63 -12.74 9.37 14.72
C ASN A 63 -13.84 9.94 13.77
N PRO A 64 -14.82 10.73 14.26
CA PRO A 64 -15.93 11.26 13.44
C PRO A 64 -15.52 12.14 12.26
N GLU A 65 -14.24 12.49 12.12
CA GLU A 65 -13.67 13.16 10.94
C GLU A 65 -13.06 12.19 9.89
N ARG A 66 -13.00 10.88 10.16
CA ARG A 66 -12.33 9.88 9.32
C ARG A 66 -13.31 8.85 8.77
N ARG A 67 -13.63 9.01 7.48
CA ARG A 67 -14.61 8.21 6.74
C ARG A 67 -14.13 6.84 6.27
N TYR A 68 -12.94 6.35 6.65
CA TYR A 68 -12.39 5.09 6.11
C TYR A 68 -11.64 4.26 7.18
N TYR A 69 -11.76 2.94 7.10
CA TYR A 69 -11.01 1.95 7.87
C TYR A 69 -10.28 0.96 6.95
N VAL A 70 -9.26 0.27 7.47
CA VAL A 70 -8.56 -0.80 6.73
C VAL A 70 -9.23 -2.12 7.05
N SER A 71 -9.67 -2.85 6.02
CA SER A 71 -10.20 -4.20 6.12
C SER A 71 -9.27 -5.17 5.41
N THR A 72 -8.89 -6.27 6.06
CA THR A 72 -8.16 -7.35 5.39
C THR A 72 -9.12 -8.14 4.49
N LEU A 73 -8.65 -8.53 3.31
CA LEU A 73 -9.37 -9.52 2.52
C LEU A 73 -9.34 -10.87 3.25
N GLU A 74 -10.49 -11.56 3.33
CA GLU A 74 -10.57 -12.87 3.98
C GLU A 74 -9.54 -13.84 3.36
N ASP A 75 -9.06 -14.78 4.18
CA ASP A 75 -8.02 -15.80 3.91
C ASP A 75 -6.54 -15.38 3.96
N VAL A 76 -6.20 -14.09 4.13
CA VAL A 76 -4.79 -13.66 4.15
C VAL A 76 -4.26 -13.45 5.58
N VAL A 77 -3.64 -14.47 6.15
CA VAL A 77 -2.90 -14.38 7.42
C VAL A 77 -1.42 -14.17 7.13
N LEU A 78 -0.94 -12.95 7.36
CA LEU A 78 0.48 -12.63 7.27
C LEU A 78 1.13 -12.67 8.65
N ASP A 79 2.19 -13.45 8.78
CA ASP A 79 3.08 -13.37 9.94
C ASP A 79 4.22 -12.40 9.62
N PRO A 80 4.23 -11.18 10.18
CA PRO A 80 5.26 -10.21 9.87
C PRO A 80 6.67 -10.64 10.30
N ASN A 81 6.82 -11.67 11.14
CA ASN A 81 8.12 -12.18 11.54
C ASN A 81 8.65 -13.26 10.58
N ASN A 82 7.77 -13.93 9.84
CA ASN A 82 8.10 -15.10 9.01
C ASN A 82 7.77 -14.91 7.52
N ASP A 83 6.97 -13.91 7.16
CA ASP A 83 6.62 -13.59 5.78
C ASP A 83 7.22 -12.26 5.34
N GLU A 84 8.22 -12.34 4.46
CA GLU A 84 8.88 -11.17 3.88
C GLU A 84 7.93 -10.31 3.02
N ASN A 85 6.78 -10.83 2.58
CA ASN A 85 5.79 -10.08 1.80
C ASN A 85 4.88 -9.19 2.64
N ALA A 86 4.94 -9.29 3.97
CA ALA A 86 4.16 -8.46 4.90
C ALA A 86 4.64 -6.99 5.00
N ILE A 87 5.07 -6.43 3.87
CA ILE A 87 5.41 -5.04 3.66
C ILE A 87 4.82 -4.58 2.32
N PHE A 88 4.13 -3.44 2.31
CA PHE A 88 3.36 -2.98 1.16
C PHE A 88 3.79 -1.60 0.71
N LEU A 89 3.81 -1.39 -0.60
CA LEU A 89 3.98 -0.07 -1.18
C LEU A 89 2.63 0.58 -1.40
N ILE A 90 2.52 1.84 -0.98
CA ILE A 90 1.39 2.70 -1.32
C ILE A 90 1.92 3.80 -2.22
N ASP A 91 1.29 3.95 -3.38
CA ASP A 91 1.68 4.91 -4.41
C ASP A 91 1.49 6.36 -3.91
N HIS A 92 2.40 7.25 -4.30
CA HIS A 92 2.26 8.69 -4.08
C HIS A 92 1.03 9.29 -4.79
N ALA A 93 0.38 8.53 -5.67
CA ALA A 93 -0.91 8.91 -6.26
C ALA A 93 -1.98 9.28 -5.22
N TRP A 94 -1.88 8.76 -4.00
CA TRP A 94 -2.69 9.12 -2.84
C TRP A 94 -2.53 10.59 -2.41
N THR A 95 -1.40 11.22 -2.74
CA THR A 95 -1.03 12.59 -2.33
C THR A 95 -1.22 13.64 -3.44
N TYR A 96 -1.73 13.25 -4.62
CA TYR A 96 -1.97 14.20 -5.70
C TYR A 96 -3.06 15.22 -5.35
N ARG A 97 -2.92 16.39 -5.97
CA ARG A 97 -3.96 17.42 -5.90
C ARG A 97 -5.20 16.90 -6.60
N ILE A 98 -6.37 17.10 -6.00
CA ILE A 98 -7.68 16.67 -6.55
C ILE A 98 -7.84 17.05 -8.04
N LYS A 99 -7.34 18.23 -8.43
CA LYS A 99 -7.38 18.72 -9.82
C LYS A 99 -6.68 17.81 -10.84
N ASP A 100 -5.65 17.06 -10.42
CA ASP A 100 -4.81 16.24 -11.30
C ASP A 100 -5.25 14.76 -11.24
N ALA A 101 -6.04 14.37 -10.23
CA ALA A 101 -6.41 12.98 -9.96
C ALA A 101 -7.06 12.28 -11.17
N ARG A 102 -8.06 12.91 -11.80
CA ARG A 102 -8.74 12.33 -12.98
C ARG A 102 -7.77 12.12 -14.14
N SER A 103 -6.91 13.09 -14.41
CA SER A 103 -5.91 12.98 -15.49
C SER A 103 -4.93 11.85 -15.18
N ASN A 104 -4.48 11.72 -13.94
CA ASN A 104 -3.54 10.68 -13.55
C ASN A 104 -4.16 9.28 -13.66
N LEU A 105 -5.41 9.10 -13.20
CA LEU A 105 -6.13 7.83 -13.34
C LEU A 105 -6.30 7.40 -14.82
N MET A 106 -6.47 8.36 -15.73
CA MET A 106 -6.64 8.07 -17.16
C MET A 106 -5.33 7.80 -17.90
N ASN A 107 -4.22 8.39 -17.46
CA ASN A 107 -2.99 8.41 -18.24
C ASN A 107 -1.85 7.57 -17.63
N ILE A 108 -1.88 7.30 -16.32
CA ILE A 108 -0.87 6.45 -15.67
C ILE A 108 -1.31 4.99 -15.80
N PRO A 109 -0.50 4.13 -16.46
CA PRO A 109 -0.86 2.75 -16.67
C PRO A 109 -1.17 2.00 -15.37
N ASN A 110 -2.24 1.21 -15.42
CA ASN A 110 -2.72 0.38 -14.33
C ASN A 110 -3.10 1.14 -13.05
N LEU A 111 -3.05 2.49 -13.02
CA LEU A 111 -3.30 3.23 -11.79
C LEU A 111 -4.77 3.14 -11.39
N TYR A 112 -5.67 3.23 -12.35
CA TYR A 112 -7.11 3.12 -12.11
C TYR A 112 -7.47 1.79 -11.45
N GLU A 113 -7.03 0.66 -12.00
CA GLU A 113 -7.32 -0.67 -11.49
C GLU A 113 -6.74 -0.88 -10.09
N ARG A 114 -5.49 -0.41 -9.86
CA ARG A 114 -4.87 -0.47 -8.53
C ARG A 114 -5.64 0.34 -7.50
N MET A 115 -6.08 1.54 -7.87
CA MET A 115 -6.85 2.40 -6.96
C MET A 115 -8.24 1.81 -6.68
N ALA A 116 -8.91 1.28 -7.70
CA ALA A 116 -10.19 0.61 -7.55
C ALA A 116 -10.10 -0.58 -6.57
N SER A 117 -9.09 -1.45 -6.78
CA SER A 117 -8.83 -2.60 -5.90
C SER A 117 -8.54 -2.19 -4.46
N LEU A 118 -7.72 -1.16 -4.23
CA LEU A 118 -7.37 -0.67 -2.90
C LEU A 118 -8.53 0.04 -2.18
N MET A 119 -9.36 0.78 -2.92
CA MET A 119 -10.43 1.62 -2.37
C MET A 119 -11.79 0.91 -2.22
N ASN A 120 -11.83 -0.39 -2.49
CA ASN A 120 -13.08 -1.16 -2.54
C ASN A 120 -14.11 -0.54 -3.50
N VAL A 121 -13.67 -0.23 -4.73
CA VAL A 121 -14.52 0.32 -5.80
C VAL A 121 -14.43 -0.60 -7.01
N ASP A 122 -15.55 -0.86 -7.68
CA ASP A 122 -15.55 -1.64 -8.91
C ASP A 122 -14.86 -0.90 -10.05
N ALA A 123 -13.94 -1.60 -10.74
CA ALA A 123 -13.23 -1.08 -11.91
C ALA A 123 -14.02 -1.21 -13.22
N GLU A 124 -15.20 -1.83 -13.20
CA GLU A 124 -16.05 -1.98 -14.39
C GLU A 124 -16.94 -0.73 -14.55
N THR A 125 -16.50 0.23 -15.38
CA THR A 125 -17.36 1.31 -15.90
C THR A 125 -17.14 1.57 -17.39
#